data_AF-A0A3D0NEQ0-F1
#
_entry.id   AF-A0A3D0NEQ0-F1
#
_cell.length_a   1.000
_cell.length_b   1.000
_cell.length_c   1.000
_cell.angle_alpha   90.00
_cell.angle_beta   90.00
_cell.angle_gamma   90.00
#
_symmetry.space_group_name_H-M   'P 1'
#
loop_
_entity.id
_entity.type
_entity.pdbx_description
1 polymer ?
#
loop_
_entity_poly.entity_id
_entity_poly.type
_entity_poly.pdbx_seq_one_letter_code
_entity_poly.pdbx_strand_id
1 'polypeptide(L)'
;NRKLDTLQFADPIDKRLLGSLKRFGHIVHHEAPRVKLEVTRDDVPAMLTAILDAYDIDDLIVEEPPLEEVIADVFTRVSETSATQSELGLSRSNDTQVGEAE
;
A
#
# COMPACT_ATOMS: atom_id res chain seq x y z
N ASN A 1 8.67 6.14 0.68
CA ASN A 1 7.97 7.25 0.00
C ASN A 1 7.33 6.67 -1.25
N ARG A 2 6.01 6.79 -1.39
CA ARG A 2 5.25 6.12 -2.47
C ARG A 2 4.80 7.16 -3.49
N LYS A 3 4.74 6.74 -4.75
CA LYS A 3 4.30 7.54 -5.90
C LYS A 3 3.16 6.80 -6.59
N LEU A 4 2.27 7.58 -7.18
CA LEU A 4 1.16 7.08 -7.96
C LEU A 4 1.41 7.43 -9.42
N ASP A 5 1.63 6.42 -10.24
CA ASP A 5 1.96 6.56 -11.65
C ASP A 5 0.73 6.16 -12.46
N THR A 6 0.19 7.10 -13.24
CA THR A 6 -0.89 6.86 -14.18
C THR A 6 -0.31 6.71 -15.58
N LEU A 7 -0.53 5.55 -16.19
CA LEU A 7 -0.02 5.16 -17.50
C LEU A 7 -1.20 5.05 -18.47
N GLN A 8 -1.14 5.72 -19.62
CA GLN A 8 -2.09 5.55 -20.71
C GLN A 8 -1.44 4.74 -21.83
N PHE A 9 -2.00 3.57 -22.12
CA PHE A 9 -1.49 2.68 -23.16
C PHE A 9 -2.17 2.98 -24.49
N ALA A 10 -1.40 3.00 -25.58
CA ALA A 10 -1.93 3.08 -26.94
C ALA A 10 -2.65 1.77 -27.31
N ASP A 11 -2.08 0.65 -26.88
CA ASP A 11 -2.61 -0.68 -27.11
C ASP A 11 -3.69 -1.08 -26.07
N PRO A 12 -4.61 -2.00 -26.45
CA PRO A 12 -5.59 -2.53 -25.52
C PRO A 12 -4.94 -3.20 -24.29
N ILE A 13 -5.44 -2.84 -23.11
CA ILE A 13 -5.03 -3.47 -21.84
C ILE A 13 -5.52 -4.92 -21.81
N ASP A 14 -4.60 -5.87 -21.85
CA ASP A 14 -4.88 -7.29 -21.69
C ASP A 14 -4.42 -7.83 -20.33
N LYS A 15 -4.76 -9.08 -20.02
CA LYS A 15 -4.37 -9.72 -18.75
C LYS A 15 -2.85 -9.90 -18.63
N ARG A 16 -2.14 -10.01 -19.76
CA ARG A 16 -0.69 -10.23 -19.78
C ARG A 16 0.04 -8.96 -19.36
N LEU A 17 -0.36 -7.82 -19.90
CA LEU A 17 0.12 -6.50 -19.56
C LEU A 17 -0.09 -6.22 -18.07
N LEU A 18 -1.31 -6.43 -17.55
CA LEU A 18 -1.58 -6.28 -16.11
C LEU A 18 -0.72 -7.22 -15.25
N GLY A 19 -0.48 -8.46 -15.71
CA GLY A 19 0.44 -9.39 -15.05
C GLY A 19 1.88 -8.89 -15.03
N SER A 20 2.35 -8.29 -16.13
CA SER A 20 3.67 -7.65 -16.20
C SER A 20 3.77 -6.46 -15.26
N LEU A 21 2.76 -5.58 -15.20
CA LEU A 21 2.80 -4.37 -14.38
C LEU A 21 2.92 -4.65 -12.87
N LYS A 22 2.34 -5.76 -12.39
CA LYS A 22 2.46 -6.21 -11.00
C LYS A 22 3.88 -6.45 -10.51
N ARG A 23 4.87 -6.58 -11.41
CA ARG A 23 6.28 -6.73 -11.04
C ARG A 23 6.92 -5.41 -10.60
N PHE A 24 6.37 -4.29 -11.06
CA PHE A 24 6.93 -2.97 -10.80
C PHE A 24 6.30 -2.33 -9.56
N GLY A 25 5.04 -2.67 -9.26
CA GLY A 25 4.33 -2.16 -8.11
C GLY A 25 2.94 -2.73 -7.96
N HIS A 26 2.13 -2.04 -7.16
CA HIS A 26 0.75 -2.42 -6.89
C HIS A 26 -0.21 -1.70 -7.83
N ILE A 27 -1.05 -2.45 -8.55
CA ILE A 27 -2.09 -1.84 -9.39
C ILE A 27 -3.24 -1.39 -8.49
N VAL A 28 -3.34 -0.08 -8.29
CA VAL A 28 -4.40 0.55 -7.48
C VAL A 28 -5.71 0.57 -8.26
N HIS A 29 -5.63 0.84 -9.56
CA HIS A 29 -6.81 0.94 -10.43
C HIS A 29 -6.45 0.66 -11.89
N HIS A 30 -7.37 0.11 -12.67
CA HIS A 30 -7.20 -0.05 -14.11
C HIS A 30 -8.54 0.15 -14.83
N GLU A 31 -8.56 1.03 -15.82
CA GLU A 31 -9.71 1.30 -16.68
C GLU A 31 -9.18 1.69 -18.06
N ALA A 32 -9.41 0.85 -19.08
CA ALA A 32 -8.83 1.09 -20.41
C ALA A 32 -9.20 2.47 -20.97
N PRO A 33 -8.21 3.24 -21.48
CA PRO A 33 -6.82 2.87 -21.78
C PRO A 33 -5.80 3.14 -20.64
N ARG A 34 -6.24 3.42 -19.41
CA ARG A 34 -5.39 3.88 -18.30
C ARG A 34 -5.18 2.83 -17.20
N VAL A 35 -3.98 2.81 -16.62
CA VAL A 35 -3.65 2.03 -15.42
C VAL A 35 -2.99 2.95 -14.39
N LYS A 36 -3.43 2.85 -13.14
CA LYS A 36 -2.78 3.49 -12.00
C LYS A 36 -1.97 2.47 -11.21
N LEU A 37 -0.70 2.76 -11.04
CA LEU A 37 0.26 1.92 -10.34
C LEU A 37 0.86 2.69 -9.16
N GLU A 38 0.90 2.05 -8.01
CA GLU A 38 1.62 2.56 -6.84
C GLU A 38 3.00 1.91 -6.79
N VAL A 39 4.02 2.74 -6.77
CA VAL A 39 5.44 2.34 -6.75
C VAL A 39 6.21 3.12 -5.71
N THR A 40 7.38 2.61 -5.34
CA THR A 40 8.29 3.38 -4.48
C THR A 40 9.01 4.43 -5.31
N ARG A 41 9.35 5.57 -4.69
CA ARG A 41 10.06 6.67 -5.37
C ARG A 41 11.37 6.21 -6.03
N ASP A 42 12.05 5.24 -5.44
CA ASP A 42 13.35 4.76 -5.92
C ASP A 42 13.19 3.83 -7.14
N ASP A 43 12.04 3.15 -7.27
CA ASP A 43 11.73 2.25 -8.38
C ASP A 43 11.16 2.97 -9.61
N VAL A 44 10.63 4.19 -9.46
CA VAL A 44 10.03 4.98 -10.55
C VAL A 44 10.94 5.03 -11.79
N PRO A 45 12.24 5.43 -11.71
CA PRO A 45 13.07 5.57 -12.91
C PRO A 45 13.31 4.25 -13.64
N ALA A 46 13.52 3.16 -12.90
CA ALA A 46 13.77 1.84 -13.45
C ALA A 46 12.50 1.27 -14.09
N MET A 47 11.35 1.45 -13.45
CA MET A 47 10.05 1.08 -14.00
C MET A 47 9.76 1.85 -15.28
N LEU A 48 9.86 3.18 -15.27
CA LEU A 48 9.55 4.01 -16.42
C LEU A 48 10.39 3.61 -17.64
N THR A 49 11.67 3.34 -17.42
CA THR A 49 12.57 2.84 -18.47
C THR A 49 12.06 1.51 -19.05
N ALA A 50 11.72 0.54 -18.19
CA ALA A 50 11.24 -0.77 -18.63
C ALA A 50 9.87 -0.71 -19.32
N ILE A 51 8.98 0.20 -18.89
CA ILE A 51 7.65 0.35 -19.48
C ILE A 51 7.72 1.05 -20.83
N LEU A 52 8.47 2.15 -20.94
CA LEU A 52 8.63 2.89 -22.20
C LEU A 52 9.42 2.11 -23.26
N ASP A 53 10.26 1.16 -22.86
CA ASP A 53 10.97 0.24 -23.78
C ASP A 53 10.07 -0.91 -24.26
N ALA A 54 9.13 -1.36 -23.43
CA ALA A 54 8.33 -2.57 -23.69
C ALA A 54 6.91 -2.32 -24.21
N TYR A 55 6.35 -1.12 -24.04
CA TYR A 55 4.96 -0.79 -24.36
C TYR A 55 4.84 0.59 -25.03
N ASP A 56 3.87 0.72 -25.92
CA ASP A 56 3.50 2.02 -26.48
C ASP A 56 2.62 2.79 -25.47
N ILE A 57 3.21 3.85 -24.91
CA ILE A 57 2.57 4.74 -23.93
C ILE A 57 2.23 6.07 -24.61
N ASP A 58 0.95 6.43 -24.58
CA ASP A 58 0.46 7.70 -25.11
C ASP A 58 0.67 8.85 -24.11
N ASP A 59 0.49 8.56 -22.82
CA ASP A 59 0.57 9.56 -21.75
C ASP A 59 1.03 8.94 -20.42
N LEU A 60 1.76 9.74 -19.64
CA LEU A 60 2.37 9.34 -18.38
C LEU A 60 2.29 10.47 -17.36
N ILE A 61 1.71 10.18 -16.20
CA ILE A 61 1.55 11.13 -15.11
C ILE A 61 2.11 10.50 -13.83
N VAL A 62 3.01 11.21 -13.14
CA VAL A 62 3.59 10.80 -11.86
C VAL A 62 3.10 11.75 -10.78
N GLU A 63 2.30 11.24 -9.85
CA GLU A 63 1.65 11.98 -8.78
C GLU A 63 2.10 11.47 -7.40
N GLU A 64 1.79 12.25 -6.37
CA GLU A 64 1.85 11.79 -4.99
C GLU A 64 0.46 11.28 -4.57
N PRO A 65 0.39 10.26 -3.70
CA PRO A 65 -0.90 9.83 -3.17
C PRO A 65 -1.59 10.99 -2.44
N PRO A 66 -2.93 11.09 -2.51
CA PRO A 66 -3.68 12.13 -1.84
C PRO A 66 -3.43 12.09 -0.33
N LEU A 67 -3.49 13.24 0.33
CA LEU A 67 -3.13 13.36 1.75
C LEU A 67 -4.01 12.46 2.63
N GLU A 68 -5.28 12.29 2.27
CA GLU A 68 -6.24 11.45 2.98
C GLU A 68 -5.78 9.99 3.07
N GLU A 69 -5.21 9.45 1.99
CA GLU A 69 -4.64 8.10 1.95
C GLU A 69 -3.39 8.00 2.82
N VAL A 70 -2.53 9.03 2.80
CA VAL A 70 -1.35 9.10 3.66
C VAL A 70 -1.74 9.12 5.14
N ILE A 71 -2.79 9.88 5.48
CA ILE A 71 -3.32 9.97 6.84
C ILE A 71 -3.91 8.62 7.28
N ALA A 72 -4.73 7.98 6.45
CA ALA A 72 -5.32 6.68 6.75
C ALA A 72 -4.25 5.61 7.03
N ASP A 73 -3.17 5.61 6.26
CA ASP A 73 -2.02 4.73 6.47
C ASP A 73 -1.34 4.95 7.83
N VAL A 74 -1.13 6.21 8.23
CA VAL A 74 -0.50 6.53 9.52
C VAL A 74 -1.38 6.07 10.67
N PHE A 75 -2.69 6.32 10.62
CA PHE A 75 -3.62 5.91 11.67
C PHE A 75 -3.72 4.37 11.79
N THR A 76 -3.76 3.66 10.66
CA THR A 76 -3.80 2.19 10.65
C THR A 76 -2.58 1.59 11.37
N ARG A 77 -1.37 2.11 11.10
CA ARG A 77 -0.12 1.64 11.74
C ARG A 77 -0.10 1.87 13.25
N VAL A 78 -0.69 2.97 13.73
CA VAL A 78 -0.78 3.26 15.16
C VAL A 78 -1.75 2.30 15.86
N SER A 79 -2.88 1.97 15.23
CA SER A 79 -3.85 1.01 15.79
C SER A 79 -3.33 -0.43 15.89
N GLU A 80 -2.48 -0.87 14.97
CA GLU A 80 -1.87 -2.22 15.04
C GLU A 80 -0.86 -2.32 16.20
N THR A 81 -0.13 -1.24 16.47
CA THR A 81 0.88 -1.20 17.54
C THR A 81 0.27 -1.25 18.94
N SER A 82 -0.94 -0.69 19.14
CA SER A 82 -1.62 -0.70 20.45
C SER A 82 -2.31 -2.03 20.76
N ALA A 83 -2.71 -2.81 19.74
CA ALA A 83 -3.32 -4.13 19.92
C ALA A 83 -2.35 -5.15 20.54
N THR A 84 -1.07 -5.14 20.14
CA THR A 84 -0.06 -6.11 20.63
C THR A 84 0.35 -5.88 22.09
N GLN A 85 0.12 -4.67 22.63
CA GLN A 85 0.50 -4.33 24.02
C GLN A 85 -0.51 -4.80 25.07
N SER A 86 -1.75 -5.13 24.68
CA SER A 86 -2.82 -5.50 25.61
C SER A 86 -2.83 -6.99 25.98
N GLU A 87 -2.19 -7.87 25.20
CA GLU A 87 -2.17 -9.32 25.46
C GLU A 87 -1.10 -9.78 26.46
N LEU A 88 -0.11 -8.94 26.78
CA LEU A 88 0.99 -9.28 27.71
C LEU A 88 0.74 -8.83 29.17
N GLY A 89 -0.43 -8.25 29.48
CA GLY A 89 -0.73 -7.63 30.77
C GLY A 89 -1.72 -8.37 31.69
N LEU A 90 -2.34 -9.47 31.24
CA LEU A 90 -3.44 -10.14 31.97
C LEU A 90 -2.97 -11.46 32.60
N SER A 91 -2.09 -11.35 33.60
CA SER A 91 -1.89 -12.40 34.61
C SER A 91 -1.55 -11.74 35.94
N ARG A 92 -2.54 -11.05 36.52
CA ARG A 92 -2.53 -10.72 37.95
C ARG A 92 -3.51 -11.63 38.67
N SER A 93 -2.91 -12.47 39.49
CA SER A 93 -3.42 -13.35 40.52
C SER A 93 -4.76 -12.93 41.11
N ASN A 94 -5.75 -13.81 41.01
CA ASN A 94 -6.92 -13.82 41.88
C ASN A 94 -6.69 -14.82 43.03
N ASP A 95 -7.49 -14.63 44.08
CA ASP A 95 -7.64 -15.40 45.33
C ASP A 95 -6.78 -14.95 46.51
N THR A 96 -7.28 -14.04 47.36
CA THR A 96 -8.29 -14.22 48.43
C THR A 96 -7.69 -14.91 49.65
N GLN A 97 -7.47 -14.16 50.75
CA GLN A 97 -8.18 -14.32 52.03
C GLN A 97 -7.66 -13.28 53.04
N VAL A 98 -8.43 -12.23 53.30
CA VAL A 98 -8.37 -11.51 54.58
C VAL A 98 -9.71 -11.72 55.27
N GLY A 99 -9.71 -12.59 56.27
CA GLY A 99 -10.79 -12.76 57.23
C GLY A 99 -10.29 -12.30 58.58
N GLU A 100 -10.62 -11.08 58.94
CA GLU A 100 -10.58 -10.56 60.31
C GLU A 100 -11.73 -11.19 61.11
N ALA A 101 -11.49 -11.61 62.35
CA ALA A 101 -12.28 -11.23 63.53
C ALA A 101 -11.76 -11.94 64.79
N GLU A 102 -11.35 -11.10 65.76
CA GLU A 102 -11.43 -11.22 67.23
C GLU A 102 -10.96 -12.50 67.96
#